data_AF-A0A4U1IVR7-F1
#
_entry.id   AF-A0A4U1IVR7-F1
#
_cell.length_a   1.000
_cell.length_b   1.000
_cell.length_c   1.000
_cell.angle_alpha   90.00
_cell.angle_beta   90.00
_cell.angle_gamma   90.00
#
_symmetry.space_group_name_H-M   'P 1'
#
loop_
_entity.id
_entity.type
_entity.pdbx_description
1 polymer ?
#
loop_
_entity_poly.entity_id
_entity_poly.type
_entity_poly.pdbx_seq_one_letter_code
_entity_poly.pdbx_strand_id
1 'polypeptide(L)'
;MSLKLPLAAAASLALLAASGGAAAYCPSYTASSPANDQGCAIEAVAGTNPTNDEWNDIFDIVSQGPAAWGNDGPSVADIGQGCGNPEPYQSVSARFPCELLKALTKVESGWRQFCVPTLPSDQVGGASRTIISFDCGYGIGQVTSGMHVGETPDFDRERVASDPFYNLATSTRILAAKWKATKCVGDNQPKIVEHWYTATWAYNGLAYVNNPNNPNYDPNRGVWKPSVGGAAPYQEKVFGFMEFNSQWETIEPAYPNPGDIGGGTSPPALSDPDCASPTDCEAKRPTHVTTCSGAVGGSGGAGGSGGAGGSGNGGAGGSGGGGGNGGGAGAGGDAGGNGGAGGAGPDDDGNGAVRGVITCQCRAAGTHETIPGWLGLATIAALGGLGARRRRR
;
A
#
# COMPACT_ATOMS: atom_id res chain seq x y z
N MET A 1 -10.75 79.54 -16.72
CA MET A 1 -11.91 78.65 -16.93
C MET A 1 -11.45 77.23 -16.63
N SER A 2 -11.84 76.72 -15.47
CA SER A 2 -11.41 75.43 -14.94
C SER A 2 -12.06 74.27 -15.70
N LEU A 3 -11.24 73.37 -16.26
CA LEU A 3 -11.69 72.06 -16.71
C LEU A 3 -11.90 71.15 -15.49
N LYS A 4 -13.12 70.68 -15.29
CA LYS A 4 -13.45 69.58 -14.37
C LYS A 4 -13.35 68.26 -15.15
N LEU A 5 -12.44 67.37 -14.77
CA LEU A 5 -12.52 65.94 -15.14
C LEU A 5 -13.46 65.23 -14.15
N PRO A 6 -14.34 64.32 -14.59
CA PRO A 6 -15.12 63.48 -13.69
C PRO A 6 -14.31 62.28 -13.20
N LEU A 7 -14.39 62.02 -11.90
CA LEU A 7 -13.96 60.79 -11.23
C LEU A 7 -14.75 59.59 -11.80
N ALA A 8 -14.05 58.62 -12.38
CA ALA A 8 -14.61 57.30 -12.64
C ALA A 8 -14.45 56.44 -11.38
N ALA A 9 -15.57 56.02 -10.78
CA ALA A 9 -15.61 55.10 -9.67
C ALA A 9 -15.21 53.70 -10.15
N ALA A 10 -14.10 53.18 -9.64
CA ALA A 10 -13.71 51.79 -9.84
C ALA A 10 -14.53 50.90 -8.90
N ALA A 11 -15.47 50.15 -9.45
CA ALA A 11 -16.15 49.06 -8.74
C ALA A 11 -15.22 47.83 -8.74
N SER A 12 -14.60 47.53 -7.60
CA SER A 12 -13.83 46.30 -7.41
C SER A 12 -14.77 45.11 -7.27
N LEU A 13 -14.91 44.35 -8.35
CA LEU A 13 -15.57 43.05 -8.35
C LEU A 13 -14.62 42.04 -7.68
N ALA A 14 -14.90 41.66 -6.43
CA ALA A 14 -14.20 40.58 -5.76
C ALA A 14 -14.61 39.25 -6.42
N LEU A 15 -13.75 38.71 -7.29
CA LEU A 15 -13.87 37.31 -7.70
C LEU A 15 -13.56 36.44 -6.48
N LEU A 16 -14.59 35.81 -5.91
CA LEU A 16 -14.39 34.61 -5.10
C LEU A 16 -13.84 33.53 -6.03
N ALA A 17 -12.52 33.34 -6.02
CA ALA A 17 -11.91 32.13 -6.53
C ALA A 17 -12.32 30.99 -5.60
N ALA A 18 -13.36 30.24 -5.98
CA ALA A 18 -13.58 28.92 -5.42
C ALA A 18 -12.34 28.10 -5.76
N SER A 19 -11.55 27.74 -4.74
CA SER A 19 -10.51 26.73 -4.86
C SER A 19 -11.21 25.43 -5.24
N GLY A 20 -11.34 25.14 -6.53
CA GLY A 20 -11.72 23.83 -7.00
C GLY A 20 -10.66 22.86 -6.50
N GLY A 21 -10.98 22.09 -5.45
CA GLY A 21 -10.16 20.97 -5.04
C GLY A 21 -9.92 20.11 -6.26
N ALA A 22 -8.67 19.71 -6.50
CA ALA A 22 -8.35 18.80 -7.59
C ALA A 22 -9.32 17.60 -7.50
N ALA A 23 -10.15 17.41 -8.53
CA ALA A 23 -11.06 16.28 -8.56
C ALA A 23 -10.23 15.01 -8.35
N ALA A 24 -10.60 14.22 -7.35
CA ALA A 24 -9.82 13.05 -7.00
C ALA A 24 -9.70 12.12 -8.22
N TYR A 25 -8.48 11.67 -8.52
CA TYR A 25 -8.20 10.78 -9.64
C TYR A 25 -9.02 9.49 -9.46
N CYS A 26 -9.81 9.15 -10.48
CA CYS A 26 -10.88 8.14 -10.45
C CYS A 26 -10.96 7.40 -11.79
N PRO A 27 -9.93 6.59 -12.13
CA PRO A 27 -9.97 5.79 -13.34
C PRO A 27 -10.96 4.63 -13.21
N SER A 28 -11.61 4.27 -14.31
CA SER A 28 -12.43 3.06 -14.41
C SER A 28 -12.28 2.43 -15.79
N TYR A 29 -11.15 1.77 -16.05
CA TYR A 29 -10.89 0.97 -17.25
C TYR A 29 -11.64 -0.38 -17.20
N THR A 30 -12.97 -0.31 -17.08
CA THR A 30 -13.88 -1.47 -16.99
C THR A 30 -13.72 -2.40 -18.19
N ALA A 31 -13.99 -3.70 -18.00
CA ALA A 31 -13.76 -4.71 -19.03
C ALA A 31 -14.37 -4.34 -20.40
N SER A 32 -15.58 -3.79 -20.42
CA SER A 32 -16.30 -3.34 -21.62
C SER A 32 -15.85 -1.99 -22.20
N SER A 33 -14.98 -1.25 -21.53
CA SER A 33 -14.50 0.04 -22.04
C SER A 33 -13.66 -0.18 -23.31
N PRO A 34 -13.91 0.57 -24.40
CA PRO A 34 -13.04 0.56 -25.56
C PRO A 34 -11.61 1.03 -25.27
N ALA A 35 -11.39 1.73 -24.15
CA ALA A 35 -10.07 2.16 -23.69
C ALA A 35 -9.37 1.14 -22.78
N ASN A 36 -10.00 -0.01 -22.51
CA ASN A 36 -9.37 -1.14 -21.83
C ASN A 36 -8.37 -1.85 -22.77
N ASP A 37 -7.19 -1.26 -22.93
CA ASP A 37 -6.13 -1.80 -23.79
C ASP A 37 -5.18 -2.76 -23.05
N GLN A 38 -5.25 -2.81 -21.71
CA GLN A 38 -4.49 -3.76 -20.89
C GLN A 38 -5.24 -5.08 -20.63
N GLY A 39 -6.51 -5.20 -21.04
CA GLY A 39 -7.27 -6.44 -20.87
C GLY A 39 -7.71 -6.68 -19.43
N CYS A 40 -8.22 -5.65 -18.76
CA CYS A 40 -8.86 -5.77 -17.45
C CYS A 40 -10.06 -6.70 -17.54
N ALA A 41 -10.12 -7.72 -16.67
CA ALA A 41 -11.02 -8.86 -16.85
C ALA A 41 -12.46 -8.64 -16.36
N ILE A 42 -12.67 -7.72 -15.43
CA ILE A 42 -13.92 -7.61 -14.67
C ILE A 42 -14.57 -6.25 -14.95
N GLU A 43 -15.90 -6.26 -15.06
CA GLU A 43 -16.66 -5.02 -15.16
C GLU A 43 -16.61 -4.25 -13.82
N ALA A 44 -16.51 -2.93 -13.92
CA ALA A 44 -16.70 -2.05 -12.79
C ALA A 44 -18.11 -2.23 -12.23
N VAL A 45 -18.20 -2.36 -10.92
CA VAL A 45 -19.46 -2.56 -10.20
C VAL A 45 -19.87 -1.26 -9.56
N ALA A 46 -21.14 -0.87 -9.72
CA ALA A 46 -21.68 0.32 -9.06
C ALA A 46 -21.66 0.13 -7.54
N GLY A 47 -21.28 1.17 -6.80
CA GLY A 47 -21.13 1.04 -5.35
C GLY A 47 -20.93 2.37 -4.62
N THR A 48 -21.08 2.27 -3.29
CA THR A 48 -20.85 3.36 -2.34
C THR A 48 -19.71 2.96 -1.43
N ASN A 49 -18.79 3.88 -1.13
CA ASN A 49 -17.70 3.59 -0.21
C ASN A 49 -18.24 3.41 1.21
N PRO A 50 -17.63 2.50 2.01
CA PRO A 50 -17.76 2.55 3.45
C PRO A 50 -17.43 3.96 3.99
N THR A 51 -18.09 4.34 5.08
CA THR A 51 -17.74 5.51 5.88
C THR A 51 -16.36 5.32 6.53
N ASN A 52 -15.80 6.39 7.12
CA ASN A 52 -14.51 6.28 7.81
C ASN A 52 -14.55 5.30 8.98
N ASP A 53 -15.66 5.24 9.72
CA ASP A 53 -15.81 4.34 10.86
C ASP A 53 -15.90 2.89 10.38
N GLU A 54 -16.73 2.62 9.36
CA GLU A 54 -16.80 1.29 8.73
C GLU A 54 -15.45 0.87 8.12
N TRP A 55 -14.70 1.79 7.51
CA TRP A 55 -13.35 1.48 7.04
C TRP A 55 -12.41 1.09 8.18
N ASN A 56 -12.43 1.83 9.29
CA ASN A 56 -11.63 1.47 10.45
C ASN A 56 -11.98 0.07 10.98
N ASP A 57 -13.28 -0.26 11.09
CA ASP A 57 -13.72 -1.61 11.47
C ASP A 57 -13.21 -2.69 10.49
N ILE A 58 -13.27 -2.42 9.18
CA ILE A 58 -12.74 -3.31 8.14
C ILE A 58 -11.23 -3.49 8.30
N PHE A 59 -10.46 -2.40 8.50
CA PHE A 59 -9.01 -2.49 8.72
C PHE A 59 -8.67 -3.29 9.98
N ASP A 60 -9.45 -3.13 11.05
CA ASP A 60 -9.21 -3.83 12.31
C ASP A 60 -9.44 -5.34 12.14
N ILE A 61 -10.48 -5.77 11.42
CA ILE A 61 -10.70 -7.19 11.11
C ILE A 61 -9.64 -7.71 10.13
N VAL A 62 -9.31 -6.97 9.07
CA VAL A 62 -8.35 -7.44 8.05
C VAL A 62 -6.91 -7.43 8.55
N SER A 63 -6.52 -6.54 9.47
CA SER A 63 -5.19 -6.56 10.11
C SER A 63 -4.93 -7.89 10.84
N GLN A 64 -5.99 -8.54 11.30
CA GLN A 64 -5.95 -9.81 11.99
C GLN A 64 -5.80 -11.02 11.05
N GLY A 65 -5.80 -10.85 9.73
CA GLY A 65 -5.53 -11.97 8.83
C GLY A 65 -6.66 -13.01 8.71
N PRO A 66 -6.40 -14.12 7.99
CA PRO A 66 -7.43 -15.08 7.58
C PRO A 66 -8.29 -15.68 8.67
N ALA A 67 -7.72 -15.89 9.86
CA ALA A 67 -8.46 -16.45 10.99
C ALA A 67 -9.60 -15.53 11.46
N ALA A 68 -9.49 -14.21 11.28
CA ALA A 68 -10.50 -13.26 11.71
C ALA A 68 -11.63 -13.08 10.69
N TRP A 69 -11.31 -13.08 9.38
CA TRP A 69 -12.33 -12.93 8.34
C TRP A 69 -12.94 -14.25 7.86
N GLY A 70 -12.35 -15.39 8.19
CA GLY A 70 -12.90 -16.70 7.82
C GLY A 70 -13.13 -16.82 6.31
N ASN A 71 -14.40 -17.03 5.91
CA ASN A 71 -14.80 -17.18 4.51
C ASN A 71 -15.13 -15.83 3.82
N ASP A 72 -15.10 -14.73 4.55
CA ASP A 72 -15.43 -13.40 4.02
C ASP A 72 -14.28 -12.79 3.22
N GLY A 73 -13.08 -13.37 3.27
CA GLY A 73 -11.89 -12.98 2.50
C GLY A 73 -11.21 -14.18 1.84
N PRO A 74 -10.20 -13.95 0.99
CA PRO A 74 -9.44 -15.03 0.36
C PRO A 74 -8.55 -15.76 1.37
N SER A 75 -8.06 -16.94 0.98
CA SER A 75 -6.97 -17.58 1.69
C SER A 75 -5.66 -16.79 1.53
N VAL A 76 -4.92 -16.64 2.61
CA VAL A 76 -3.56 -16.10 2.62
C VAL A 76 -2.65 -17.13 3.29
N ALA A 77 -1.56 -17.48 2.60
CA ALA A 77 -0.57 -18.39 3.15
C ALA A 77 0.14 -17.77 4.36
N ASP A 78 0.68 -18.63 5.22
CA ASP A 78 1.57 -18.21 6.31
C ASP A 78 2.74 -17.37 5.78
N ILE A 79 3.27 -16.53 6.67
CA ILE A 79 4.42 -15.65 6.44
C ILE A 79 5.57 -16.03 7.37
N GLY A 80 6.78 -15.63 7.02
CA GLY A 80 7.94 -15.81 7.89
C GLY A 80 7.96 -14.82 9.05
N GLN A 81 8.42 -15.26 10.22
CA GLN A 81 8.82 -14.41 11.34
C GLN A 81 10.23 -14.82 11.80
N GLY A 82 11.06 -13.85 12.19
CA GLY A 82 12.43 -14.11 12.63
C GLY A 82 13.41 -14.25 11.46
N CYS A 83 14.67 -13.85 11.67
CA CYS A 83 15.73 -13.91 10.67
C CYS A 83 16.99 -14.65 11.11
N GLY A 84 16.88 -15.43 12.18
CA GLY A 84 17.98 -16.16 12.79
C GLY A 84 18.78 -15.34 13.79
N ASN A 85 18.40 -14.09 14.09
CA ASN A 85 19.04 -13.27 15.11
C ASN A 85 18.16 -12.07 15.55
N PRO A 86 17.61 -12.05 16.78
CA PRO A 86 17.71 -13.11 17.79
C PRO A 86 16.77 -14.30 17.56
N GLU A 87 15.64 -14.13 16.86
CA GLU A 87 14.66 -15.20 16.71
C GLU A 87 14.96 -16.10 15.49
N PRO A 88 14.88 -17.43 15.63
CA PRO A 88 14.96 -18.33 14.49
C PRO A 88 13.77 -18.10 13.53
N TYR A 89 14.01 -18.32 12.24
CA TYR A 89 12.92 -18.25 11.26
C TYR A 89 11.84 -19.29 11.57
N GLN A 90 10.60 -18.85 11.58
CA GLN A 90 9.42 -19.69 11.72
C GLN A 90 8.29 -19.23 10.79
N SER A 91 7.46 -20.18 10.36
CA SER A 91 6.23 -19.90 9.62
C SER A 91 5.12 -19.58 10.62
N VAL A 92 4.45 -18.44 10.45
CA VAL A 92 3.34 -17.99 11.30
C VAL A 92 2.15 -17.56 10.46
N SER A 93 0.96 -17.68 11.01
CA SER A 93 -0.25 -17.16 10.35
C SER A 93 -0.11 -15.68 10.06
N ALA A 94 -0.51 -15.27 8.86
CA ALA A 94 -0.38 -13.89 8.42
C ALA A 94 -1.19 -12.94 9.32
N ARG A 95 -0.52 -11.88 9.77
CA ARG A 95 -1.05 -10.72 10.48
C ARG A 95 -0.38 -9.49 9.89
N PHE A 96 -1.08 -8.36 9.87
CA PHE A 96 -0.62 -7.15 9.21
C PHE A 96 -0.83 -5.96 10.15
N PRO A 97 0.13 -5.04 10.28
CA PRO A 97 -0.09 -3.80 11.03
C PRO A 97 -1.24 -3.01 10.38
N CYS A 98 -2.24 -2.65 11.16
CA CYS A 98 -3.38 -1.89 10.63
C CYS A 98 -2.96 -0.49 10.16
N GLU A 99 -1.96 0.11 10.81
CA GLU A 99 -1.40 1.42 10.49
C GLU A 99 -0.82 1.38 9.08
N LEU A 100 -0.18 0.25 8.74
CA LEU A 100 0.29 -0.03 7.39
C LEU A 100 -0.85 -0.19 6.39
N LEU A 101 -1.87 -1.01 6.68
CA LEU A 101 -3.00 -1.19 5.75
C LEU A 101 -3.74 0.13 5.49
N LYS A 102 -3.98 0.91 6.56
CA LYS A 102 -4.61 2.23 6.53
C LYS A 102 -3.79 3.19 5.66
N ALA A 103 -2.49 3.33 5.92
CA ALA A 103 -1.65 4.26 5.18
C ALA A 103 -1.40 3.83 3.73
N LEU A 104 -1.19 2.53 3.48
CA LEU A 104 -0.97 1.97 2.16
C LEU A 104 -2.17 2.26 1.25
N THR A 105 -3.37 1.93 1.70
CA THR A 105 -4.59 2.17 0.93
C THR A 105 -4.94 3.65 0.79
N LYS A 106 -4.42 4.50 1.67
CA LYS A 106 -4.50 5.95 1.50
C LYS A 106 -3.66 6.42 0.31
N VAL A 107 -2.48 5.83 0.10
CA VAL A 107 -1.66 6.07 -1.10
C VAL A 107 -2.33 5.48 -2.35
N GLU A 108 -2.88 4.27 -2.27
CA GLU A 108 -3.43 3.57 -3.44
C GLU A 108 -4.70 4.22 -4.00
N SER A 109 -5.65 4.58 -3.12
CA SER A 109 -6.97 5.05 -3.57
C SER A 109 -7.53 6.21 -2.75
N GLY A 110 -6.88 6.55 -1.63
CA GLY A 110 -7.42 7.51 -0.67
C GLY A 110 -8.53 6.94 0.21
N TRP A 111 -8.57 5.61 0.40
CA TRP A 111 -9.67 4.84 1.01
C TRP A 111 -10.95 4.81 0.17
N ARG A 112 -10.81 4.50 -1.12
CA ARG A 112 -11.96 4.43 -2.03
C ARG A 112 -11.94 3.14 -2.82
N GLN A 113 -12.99 2.36 -2.68
CA GLN A 113 -13.31 1.26 -3.58
C GLN A 113 -14.00 1.79 -4.84
N PHE A 114 -14.87 2.79 -4.67
CA PHE A 114 -15.75 3.31 -5.71
C PHE A 114 -15.59 4.83 -5.88
N CYS A 115 -15.73 5.33 -7.10
CA CYS A 115 -16.00 6.74 -7.34
C CYS A 115 -16.59 6.99 -8.72
N VAL A 116 -17.03 8.23 -8.95
CA VAL A 116 -17.46 8.70 -10.27
C VAL A 116 -16.24 8.74 -11.19
N PRO A 117 -16.24 8.03 -12.33
CA PRO A 117 -15.07 8.00 -13.20
C PRO A 117 -14.71 9.38 -13.75
N THR A 118 -13.42 9.70 -13.72
CA THR A 118 -12.84 10.90 -14.34
C THR A 118 -11.99 10.57 -15.57
N LEU A 119 -11.81 9.27 -15.85
CA LEU A 119 -11.18 8.71 -17.03
C LEU A 119 -11.49 7.19 -17.11
N PRO A 120 -11.33 6.54 -18.27
CA PRO A 120 -11.10 7.13 -19.60
C PRO A 120 -12.31 7.94 -20.09
N SER A 121 -12.15 8.70 -21.18
CA SER A 121 -13.15 9.68 -21.65
C SER A 121 -14.54 9.09 -21.93
N ASP A 122 -14.61 7.82 -22.32
CA ASP A 122 -15.85 7.06 -22.54
C ASP A 122 -16.59 6.70 -21.24
N GLN A 123 -15.93 6.84 -20.09
CA GLN A 123 -16.49 6.51 -18.77
C GLN A 123 -16.82 7.74 -17.92
N VAL A 124 -16.32 8.93 -18.30
CA VAL A 124 -16.39 10.16 -17.50
C VAL A 124 -17.82 10.51 -17.10
N GLY A 125 -18.01 10.84 -15.82
CA GLY A 125 -19.27 11.38 -15.30
C GLY A 125 -20.39 10.35 -15.11
N GLY A 126 -20.11 9.05 -15.34
CA GLY A 126 -21.04 7.97 -15.04
C GLY A 126 -21.28 7.78 -13.53
N ALA A 127 -22.16 6.83 -13.18
CA ALA A 127 -22.41 6.46 -11.78
C ALA A 127 -21.13 6.02 -11.04
N SER A 128 -21.08 6.28 -9.74
CA SER A 128 -20.01 5.79 -8.84
C SER A 128 -19.87 4.29 -8.96
N ARG A 129 -18.66 3.82 -9.25
CA ARG A 129 -18.33 2.43 -9.52
C ARG A 129 -16.88 2.11 -9.17
N THR A 130 -16.51 0.84 -9.25
CA THR A 130 -15.18 0.35 -8.90
C THR A 130 -14.09 1.19 -9.56
N ILE A 131 -13.09 1.61 -8.78
CA ILE A 131 -11.87 2.19 -9.33
C ILE A 131 -11.10 1.07 -10.04
N ILE A 132 -10.82 1.27 -11.32
CA ILE A 132 -10.00 0.35 -12.12
C ILE A 132 -8.95 1.20 -12.82
N SER A 133 -7.69 1.09 -12.41
CA SER A 133 -6.58 1.78 -13.04
C SER A 133 -6.28 1.24 -14.44
N PHE A 134 -5.47 1.97 -15.20
CA PHE A 134 -5.12 1.59 -16.57
C PHE A 134 -4.39 0.23 -16.63
N ASP A 135 -3.63 -0.11 -15.59
CA ASP A 135 -2.93 -1.39 -15.41
C ASP A 135 -3.77 -2.44 -14.67
N CYS A 136 -5.11 -2.29 -14.68
CA CYS A 136 -6.05 -3.23 -14.10
C CYS A 136 -5.89 -3.44 -12.59
N GLY A 137 -5.50 -2.40 -11.86
CA GLY A 137 -5.58 -2.34 -10.40
C GLY A 137 -6.99 -1.99 -9.94
N TYR A 138 -7.60 -2.88 -9.16
CA TYR A 138 -8.98 -2.76 -8.72
C TYR A 138 -9.08 -2.25 -7.27
N GLY A 139 -9.95 -1.27 -7.06
CA GLY A 139 -10.49 -0.93 -5.76
C GLY A 139 -9.51 -0.31 -4.76
N ILE A 140 -9.84 -0.41 -3.47
CA ILE A 140 -9.17 0.33 -2.39
C ILE A 140 -7.65 0.08 -2.34
N GLY A 141 -7.22 -1.17 -2.53
CA GLY A 141 -5.81 -1.53 -2.48
C GLY A 141 -5.17 -1.76 -3.85
N GLN A 142 -5.85 -1.39 -4.93
CA GLN A 142 -5.37 -1.50 -6.32
C GLN A 142 -4.84 -2.91 -6.63
N VAL A 143 -5.68 -3.93 -6.41
CA VAL A 143 -5.34 -5.34 -6.69
C VAL A 143 -5.21 -5.55 -8.19
N THR A 144 -3.99 -5.84 -8.66
CA THR A 144 -3.68 -5.98 -10.10
C THR A 144 -3.44 -7.42 -10.53
N SER A 145 -2.59 -8.16 -9.81
CA SER A 145 -2.25 -9.54 -10.18
C SER A 145 -3.46 -10.47 -10.06
N GLY A 146 -3.81 -11.17 -11.13
CA GLY A 146 -5.01 -12.01 -11.21
C GLY A 146 -6.22 -11.31 -11.84
N MET A 147 -6.14 -10.01 -12.11
CA MET A 147 -7.26 -9.21 -12.61
C MET A 147 -7.25 -8.96 -14.12
N HIS A 148 -6.30 -9.55 -14.87
CA HIS A 148 -6.26 -9.49 -16.32
C HIS A 148 -6.99 -10.68 -16.97
N VAL A 149 -7.45 -10.48 -18.21
CA VAL A 149 -8.02 -11.54 -19.04
C VAL A 149 -6.98 -12.65 -19.23
N GLY A 150 -7.40 -13.90 -19.02
CA GLY A 150 -6.54 -15.07 -19.14
C GLY A 150 -5.81 -15.45 -17.85
N GLU A 151 -5.81 -14.59 -16.83
CA GLU A 151 -5.33 -14.98 -15.50
C GLU A 151 -6.39 -15.81 -14.75
N THR A 152 -5.93 -16.79 -13.98
CA THR A 152 -6.78 -17.68 -13.17
C THR A 152 -6.34 -17.67 -11.71
N PRO A 153 -6.63 -16.58 -10.97
CA PRO A 153 -6.34 -16.55 -9.55
C PRO A 153 -7.20 -17.56 -8.79
N ASP A 154 -6.75 -17.93 -7.59
CA ASP A 154 -7.45 -18.74 -6.60
C ASP A 154 -8.32 -17.89 -5.65
N PHE A 155 -8.59 -16.63 -6.02
CA PHE A 155 -9.52 -15.73 -5.34
C PHE A 155 -10.61 -15.28 -6.30
N ASP A 156 -11.77 -14.93 -5.76
CA ASP A 156 -12.92 -14.40 -6.50
C ASP A 156 -12.66 -12.96 -7.00
N ARG A 157 -12.57 -12.78 -8.33
CA ARG A 157 -12.23 -11.49 -8.96
C ARG A 157 -13.42 -10.52 -8.94
N GLU A 158 -14.63 -11.05 -9.04
CA GLU A 158 -15.87 -10.28 -8.99
C GLU A 158 -16.04 -9.65 -7.60
N ARG A 159 -15.68 -10.37 -6.53
CA ARG A 159 -15.63 -9.82 -5.16
C ARG A 159 -14.52 -8.78 -5.00
N VAL A 160 -13.34 -8.94 -5.61
CA VAL A 160 -12.31 -7.88 -5.62
C VAL A 160 -12.86 -6.58 -6.19
N ALA A 161 -13.70 -6.64 -7.22
CA ALA A 161 -14.29 -5.44 -7.82
C ALA A 161 -15.45 -4.85 -6.98
N SER A 162 -16.28 -5.68 -6.36
CA SER A 162 -17.57 -5.28 -5.77
C SER A 162 -17.59 -5.15 -4.25
N ASP A 163 -16.65 -5.77 -3.53
CA ASP A 163 -16.66 -5.88 -2.08
C ASP A 163 -15.43 -5.18 -1.49
N PRO A 164 -15.60 -4.01 -0.83
CA PRO A 164 -14.50 -3.26 -0.23
C PRO A 164 -13.69 -4.06 0.80
N PHE A 165 -14.35 -4.93 1.58
CA PHE A 165 -13.69 -5.79 2.57
C PHE A 165 -12.86 -6.87 1.87
N TYR A 166 -13.45 -7.56 0.88
CA TYR A 166 -12.76 -8.61 0.14
C TYR A 166 -11.59 -8.06 -0.68
N ASN A 167 -11.73 -6.87 -1.27
CA ASN A 167 -10.64 -6.19 -1.97
C ASN A 167 -9.44 -5.96 -1.03
N LEU A 168 -9.68 -5.37 0.15
CA LEU A 168 -8.63 -5.14 1.14
C LEU A 168 -7.99 -6.45 1.61
N ALA A 169 -8.80 -7.47 1.92
CA ALA A 169 -8.30 -8.79 2.32
C ALA A 169 -7.42 -9.40 1.20
N THR A 170 -7.80 -9.23 -0.06
CA THR A 170 -6.98 -9.64 -1.22
C THR A 170 -5.69 -8.83 -1.34
N SER A 171 -5.70 -7.53 -1.05
CA SER A 171 -4.48 -6.71 -0.98
C SER A 171 -3.48 -7.25 0.04
N THR A 172 -3.95 -7.75 1.19
CA THR A 172 -3.06 -8.35 2.20
C THR A 172 -2.38 -9.63 1.71
N ARG A 173 -3.02 -10.38 0.80
CA ARG A 173 -2.42 -11.54 0.14
C ARG A 173 -1.20 -11.14 -0.70
N ILE A 174 -1.31 -10.03 -1.43
CA ILE A 174 -0.20 -9.47 -2.20
C ILE A 174 0.90 -9.01 -1.24
N LEU A 175 0.55 -8.27 -0.19
CA LEU A 175 1.50 -7.78 0.80
C LEU A 175 2.26 -8.93 1.50
N ALA A 176 1.57 -10.02 1.86
CA ALA A 176 2.17 -11.24 2.40
C ALA A 176 3.14 -11.90 1.40
N ALA A 177 2.82 -11.90 0.10
CA ALA A 177 3.73 -12.39 -0.93
C ALA A 177 4.98 -11.49 -1.03
N LYS A 178 4.83 -10.17 -0.91
CA LYS A 178 5.96 -9.23 -0.89
C LYS A 178 6.86 -9.44 0.31
N TRP A 179 6.28 -9.55 1.51
CA TRP A 179 7.01 -9.89 2.73
C TRP A 179 7.89 -11.12 2.58
N LYS A 180 7.35 -12.20 2.01
CA LYS A 180 8.12 -13.43 1.74
C LYS A 180 9.21 -13.28 0.69
N ALA A 181 9.01 -12.39 -0.28
CA ALA A 181 9.95 -12.18 -1.38
C ALA A 181 11.09 -11.22 -1.03
N THR A 182 10.92 -10.39 0.00
CA THR A 182 11.90 -9.37 0.41
C THR A 182 12.86 -9.89 1.48
N LYS A 183 14.03 -9.28 1.57
CA LYS A 183 14.96 -9.52 2.68
C LYS A 183 14.41 -8.93 3.97
N CYS A 184 14.87 -9.48 5.09
CA CYS A 184 14.50 -9.06 6.43
C CYS A 184 14.76 -7.57 6.64
N VAL A 185 13.85 -6.93 7.36
CA VAL A 185 14.09 -5.66 8.05
C VAL A 185 13.98 -5.96 9.53
N GLY A 186 15.00 -5.57 10.30
CA GLY A 186 15.12 -6.02 11.67
C GLY A 186 15.12 -7.55 11.77
N ASP A 187 14.48 -8.06 12.82
CA ASP A 187 14.23 -9.51 12.99
C ASP A 187 12.91 -9.97 12.34
N ASN A 188 12.42 -9.27 11.31
CA ASN A 188 11.25 -9.66 10.50
C ASN A 188 10.03 -10.08 11.34
N GLN A 189 9.56 -9.18 12.21
CA GLN A 189 8.48 -9.40 13.15
C GLN A 189 7.17 -8.83 12.56
N PRO A 190 6.17 -9.66 12.22
CA PRO A 190 4.95 -9.18 11.55
C PRO A 190 4.16 -8.12 12.32
N LYS A 191 4.33 -8.06 13.65
CA LYS A 191 3.68 -7.07 14.51
C LYS A 191 4.41 -5.72 14.57
N ILE A 192 5.64 -5.64 14.09
CA ILE A 192 6.40 -4.38 14.08
C ILE A 192 6.19 -3.68 12.75
N VAL A 193 5.66 -2.47 12.79
CA VAL A 193 5.27 -1.69 11.60
C VAL A 193 6.45 -1.52 10.64
N GLU A 194 7.60 -1.10 11.17
CA GLU A 194 8.78 -0.77 10.37
C GLU A 194 9.43 -1.98 9.71
N HIS A 195 9.22 -3.20 10.22
CA HIS A 195 9.77 -4.42 9.60
C HIS A 195 9.12 -4.68 8.23
N TRP A 196 7.97 -4.07 7.95
CA TRP A 196 7.31 -4.13 6.64
C TRP A 196 7.86 -3.14 5.63
N TYR A 197 8.88 -2.34 5.95
CA TYR A 197 9.37 -1.26 5.07
C TYR A 197 9.67 -1.74 3.65
N THR A 198 10.47 -2.81 3.50
CA THR A 198 10.85 -3.33 2.19
C THR A 198 9.67 -4.01 1.49
N ALA A 199 8.80 -4.70 2.23
CA ALA A 199 7.57 -5.30 1.67
C ALA A 199 6.61 -4.22 1.14
N THR A 200 6.52 -3.08 1.84
CA THR A 200 5.75 -1.90 1.44
C THR A 200 6.31 -1.31 0.15
N TRP A 201 7.62 -1.12 0.06
CA TRP A 201 8.26 -0.72 -1.19
C TRP A 201 7.96 -1.72 -2.33
N ALA A 202 8.10 -3.02 -2.06
CA ALA A 202 7.84 -4.06 -3.04
C ALA A 202 6.37 -4.20 -3.47
N TYR A 203 5.42 -3.66 -2.68
CA TYR A 203 4.00 -3.62 -3.04
C TYR A 203 3.77 -2.81 -4.31
N ASN A 204 4.32 -1.60 -4.37
CA ASN A 204 4.33 -0.78 -5.58
C ASN A 204 5.35 -1.28 -6.61
N GLY A 205 6.50 -1.77 -6.14
CA GLY A 205 7.54 -2.37 -6.96
C GLY A 205 8.94 -1.95 -6.52
N LEU A 206 9.83 -2.94 -6.41
CA LEU A 206 11.26 -2.79 -6.20
C LEU A 206 11.93 -2.23 -7.46
N ALA A 207 11.66 -0.97 -7.77
CA ALA A 207 12.19 -0.26 -8.91
C ALA A 207 13.15 0.85 -8.45
N TYR A 208 14.18 1.13 -9.25
CA TYR A 208 15.18 2.16 -8.94
C TYR A 208 14.55 3.54 -8.76
N VAL A 209 13.47 3.83 -9.50
CA VAL A 209 12.70 5.08 -9.37
C VAL A 209 12.08 5.25 -7.98
N ASN A 210 11.86 4.18 -7.23
CA ASN A 210 11.32 4.19 -5.86
C ASN A 210 12.39 3.96 -4.80
N ASN A 211 13.67 3.88 -5.18
CA ASN A 211 14.75 3.75 -4.20
C ASN A 211 14.88 5.08 -3.41
N PRO A 212 14.89 5.05 -2.06
CA PRO A 212 15.15 6.23 -1.21
C PRO A 212 16.45 6.99 -1.53
N ASN A 213 17.45 6.30 -2.06
CA ASN A 213 18.74 6.86 -2.48
C ASN A 213 18.74 7.33 -3.94
N ASN A 214 17.60 7.30 -4.63
CA ASN A 214 17.52 7.84 -5.98
C ASN A 214 17.78 9.36 -5.94
N PRO A 215 18.76 9.87 -6.72
CA PRO A 215 19.15 11.29 -6.69
C PRO A 215 18.07 12.25 -7.21
N ASN A 216 16.95 11.75 -7.74
CA ASN A 216 15.78 12.56 -8.06
C ASN A 216 15.00 13.02 -6.82
N TYR A 217 15.23 12.40 -5.66
CA TYR A 217 14.67 12.86 -4.39
C TYR A 217 15.62 13.84 -3.71
N ASP A 218 15.05 14.82 -3.00
CA ASP A 218 15.84 15.77 -2.22
C ASP A 218 16.65 15.00 -1.15
N PRO A 219 17.99 15.15 -1.11
CA PRO A 219 18.84 14.47 -0.14
C PRO A 219 18.67 15.01 1.30
N ASN A 220 17.96 16.12 1.49
CA ASN A 220 17.64 16.71 2.79
C ASN A 220 16.13 16.64 3.10
N ARG A 221 15.38 15.77 2.44
CA ARG A 221 13.93 15.66 2.67
C ARG A 221 13.63 15.14 4.08
N GLY A 222 12.71 15.80 4.76
CA GLY A 222 12.09 15.26 5.96
C GLY A 222 11.03 14.20 5.63
N VAL A 223 10.30 13.78 6.66
CA VAL A 223 9.13 12.92 6.49
C VAL A 223 8.13 13.56 5.51
N TRP A 224 7.64 12.77 4.56
CA TRP A 224 6.70 13.25 3.55
C TRP A 224 5.36 13.65 4.18
N LYS A 225 4.87 14.85 3.85
CA LYS A 225 3.62 15.41 4.40
C LYS A 225 2.54 15.48 3.32
N PRO A 226 1.42 14.74 3.44
CA PRO A 226 0.37 14.73 2.41
C PRO A 226 -0.21 16.10 2.08
N SER A 227 -0.33 16.98 3.09
CA SER A 227 -0.85 18.34 2.92
C SER A 227 0.09 19.28 2.15
N VAL A 228 1.37 18.94 2.06
CA VAL A 228 2.39 19.68 1.30
C VAL A 228 2.60 19.04 -0.06
N GLY A 229 2.58 17.71 -0.13
CA GLY A 229 2.89 16.95 -1.34
C GLY A 229 4.40 16.88 -1.60
N GLY A 230 4.78 16.86 -2.87
CA GLY A 230 6.17 16.75 -3.31
C GLY A 230 6.63 15.32 -3.61
N ALA A 231 7.82 15.21 -4.18
CA ALA A 231 8.42 13.95 -4.58
C ALA A 231 8.95 13.17 -3.37
N ALA A 232 8.53 11.92 -3.25
CA ALA A 232 9.05 10.94 -2.30
C ALA A 232 8.85 9.54 -2.89
N PRO A 233 9.68 8.55 -2.53
CA PRO A 233 9.45 7.16 -2.88
C PRO A 233 8.20 6.62 -2.20
N TYR A 234 7.65 5.56 -2.78
CA TYR A 234 6.33 5.04 -2.41
C TYR A 234 6.18 4.74 -0.92
N GLN A 235 7.10 3.98 -0.34
CA GLN A 235 7.10 3.58 1.07
C GLN A 235 7.23 4.78 2.03
N GLU A 236 7.92 5.85 1.62
CA GLU A 236 7.99 7.07 2.43
C GLU A 236 6.68 7.86 2.40
N LYS A 237 5.92 7.81 1.30
CA LYS A 237 4.56 8.37 1.25
C LYS A 237 3.61 7.59 2.15
N VAL A 238 3.71 6.26 2.14
CA VAL A 238 2.95 5.40 3.05
C VAL A 238 3.28 5.76 4.50
N PHE A 239 4.55 5.80 4.88
CA PHE A 239 4.94 6.14 6.25
C PHE A 239 4.55 7.58 6.62
N GLY A 240 4.62 8.51 5.66
CA GLY A 240 4.14 9.88 5.84
C GLY A 240 2.64 9.97 6.18
N PHE A 241 1.79 9.09 5.64
CA PHE A 241 0.39 9.00 6.05
C PHE A 241 0.20 8.41 7.46
N MET A 242 1.11 7.58 7.94
CA MET A 242 1.06 7.10 9.34
C MET A 242 1.28 8.24 10.33
N GLU A 243 2.14 9.20 9.99
CA GLU A 243 2.48 10.35 10.84
C GLU A 243 1.53 11.55 10.63
N PHE A 244 1.11 11.79 9.40
CA PHE A 244 0.36 13.00 9.03
C PHE A 244 -1.00 12.65 8.43
N ASN A 245 -1.96 12.34 9.30
CA ASN A 245 -3.35 12.15 8.92
C ASN A 245 -4.30 12.65 10.03
N SER A 246 -5.61 12.61 9.75
CA SER A 246 -6.65 12.97 10.72
C SER A 246 -7.78 11.93 10.81
N GLN A 247 -7.56 10.73 10.28
CA GLN A 247 -8.59 9.69 10.15
C GLN A 247 -8.36 8.50 11.10
N TRP A 248 -7.15 8.33 11.61
CA TRP A 248 -6.78 7.34 12.61
C TRP A 248 -5.67 7.88 13.52
N GLU A 249 -5.36 7.15 14.59
CA GLU A 249 -4.26 7.50 15.50
C GLU A 249 -2.92 7.47 14.76
N THR A 250 -2.16 8.56 14.86
CA THR A 250 -0.87 8.70 14.19
C THR A 250 0.24 8.03 14.97
N ILE A 251 1.22 7.49 14.26
CA ILE A 251 2.50 7.05 14.81
C ILE A 251 3.65 7.78 14.10
N GLU A 252 4.81 7.85 14.75
CA GLU A 252 6.02 8.42 14.17
C GLU A 252 6.98 7.28 13.77
N PRO A 253 6.81 6.65 12.61
CA PRO A 253 7.60 5.48 12.25
C PRO A 253 9.08 5.83 12.11
N ALA A 254 9.94 4.87 12.47
CA ALA A 254 11.36 4.96 12.20
C ALA A 254 11.69 4.56 10.74
N TYR A 255 12.76 5.12 10.21
CA TYR A 255 13.23 4.86 8.84
C TYR A 255 14.54 4.05 8.85
N PRO A 256 14.77 3.17 7.87
CA PRO A 256 16.07 2.54 7.70
C PRO A 256 17.12 3.60 7.39
N ASN A 257 18.36 3.37 7.83
CA ASN A 257 19.47 4.23 7.46
C ASN A 257 19.71 4.18 5.94
N PRO A 258 19.68 5.33 5.23
CA PRO A 258 19.91 5.38 3.79
C PRO A 258 21.22 4.70 3.35
N GLY A 259 22.26 4.75 4.19
CA GLY A 259 23.53 4.07 3.94
C GLY A 259 23.42 2.55 3.82
N ASP A 260 22.44 1.94 4.49
CA ASP A 260 22.24 0.49 4.52
C ASP A 260 21.33 -0.02 3.39
N ILE A 261 20.50 0.87 2.81
CA ILE A 261 19.56 0.53 1.72
C ILE A 261 20.31 0.20 0.42
N GLY A 262 21.43 0.87 0.17
CA GLY A 262 22.19 0.76 -1.08
C GLY A 262 21.52 1.43 -2.28
N GLY A 263 22.15 1.34 -3.45
CA GLY A 263 21.70 2.02 -4.69
C GLY A 263 20.89 1.13 -5.65
N GLY A 264 20.67 -0.15 -5.33
CA GLY A 264 20.02 -1.12 -6.19
C GLY A 264 18.49 -1.02 -6.24
N THR A 265 17.85 -1.98 -6.91
CA THR A 265 16.38 -2.08 -6.94
C THR A 265 15.82 -2.87 -5.76
N SER A 266 16.60 -3.78 -5.18
CA SER A 266 16.27 -4.54 -3.97
C SER A 266 17.30 -4.25 -2.90
N PRO A 267 16.89 -3.79 -1.69
CA PRO A 267 17.82 -3.61 -0.59
C PRO A 267 18.32 -4.96 -0.04
N PRO A 268 19.47 -4.99 0.66
CA PRO A 268 19.90 -6.15 1.43
C PRO A 268 18.99 -6.37 2.65
N ALA A 269 19.35 -7.32 3.53
CA ALA A 269 18.75 -7.35 4.86
C ALA A 269 19.14 -6.06 5.61
N LEU A 270 18.15 -5.42 6.22
CA LEU A 270 18.30 -4.17 6.95
C LEU A 270 18.24 -4.43 8.45
N SER A 271 18.96 -3.64 9.25
CA SER A 271 18.80 -3.60 10.70
C SER A 271 17.42 -3.07 11.09
N ASP A 272 17.12 -3.09 12.40
CA ASP A 272 15.95 -2.40 12.92
C ASP A 272 16.02 -0.90 12.52
N PRO A 273 14.99 -0.38 11.85
CA PRO A 273 14.90 1.03 11.51
C PRO A 273 14.93 1.90 12.77
N ASP A 274 15.78 2.92 12.78
CA ASP A 274 15.92 3.80 13.94
C ASP A 274 16.04 5.29 13.57
N CYS A 275 16.13 5.65 12.28
CA CYS A 275 16.28 7.05 11.87
C CYS A 275 14.95 7.81 12.05
N ALA A 276 15.02 9.04 12.55
CA ALA A 276 13.83 9.86 12.79
C ALA A 276 13.16 10.36 11.51
N SER A 277 13.88 10.39 10.39
CA SER A 277 13.31 10.73 9.09
C SER A 277 14.05 10.00 7.97
N PRO A 278 13.57 10.07 6.71
CA PRO A 278 14.24 9.43 5.57
C PRO A 278 15.70 9.83 5.36
N THR A 279 16.13 10.99 5.87
CA THR A 279 17.51 11.49 5.69
C THR A 279 18.17 11.95 6.99
N ASP A 280 17.51 11.81 8.15
CA ASP A 280 18.06 12.17 9.46
C ASP A 280 18.15 10.93 10.34
N CYS A 281 19.38 10.45 10.50
CA CYS A 281 19.74 9.33 11.37
C CYS A 281 20.52 9.77 12.61
N GLU A 282 20.75 11.08 12.80
CA GLU A 282 21.30 11.61 14.06
C GLU A 282 20.21 11.59 15.13
N ALA A 283 19.02 12.06 14.78
CA ALA A 283 17.83 11.85 15.58
C ALA A 283 17.30 10.42 15.40
N LYS A 284 16.90 9.79 16.51
CA LYS A 284 16.46 8.39 16.56
C LYS A 284 15.00 8.26 16.99
N ARG A 285 14.30 7.28 16.41
CA ARG A 285 12.94 6.87 16.79
C ARG A 285 12.92 5.36 17.09
N PRO A 286 12.11 4.91 18.07
CA PRO A 286 11.90 3.48 18.28
C PRO A 286 11.01 2.89 17.17
N THR A 287 11.02 1.57 17.05
CA THR A 287 10.02 0.85 16.25
C THR A 287 8.70 0.71 17.00
N HIS A 288 7.63 0.43 16.24
CA HIS A 288 6.26 0.40 16.77
C HIS A 288 5.64 -0.99 16.62
N VAL A 289 5.17 -1.54 17.74
CA VAL A 289 4.25 -2.67 17.72
C VAL A 289 2.87 -2.14 17.33
N THR A 290 2.23 -2.75 16.34
CA THR A 290 0.85 -2.39 15.93
C THR A 290 -0.09 -2.41 17.14
N THR A 291 -0.89 -1.34 17.29
CA THR A 291 -1.79 -1.17 18.43
C THR A 291 -3.23 -1.57 18.12
N CYS A 292 -3.54 -1.86 16.85
CA CYS A 292 -4.88 -2.28 16.50
C CYS A 292 -5.26 -3.57 17.20
N SER A 293 -6.42 -3.51 17.85
CA SER A 293 -7.02 -4.62 18.57
C SER A 293 -7.16 -5.82 17.65
N GLY A 294 -6.36 -6.85 17.92
CA GLY A 294 -6.80 -8.20 17.64
C GLY A 294 -8.08 -8.41 18.44
N ALA A 295 -9.22 -8.49 17.78
CA ALA A 295 -10.51 -8.69 18.42
C ALA A 295 -10.44 -9.94 19.32
N VAL A 296 -10.29 -9.72 20.62
CA VAL A 296 -10.86 -10.57 21.64
C VAL A 296 -12.10 -9.82 22.10
N GLY A 297 -13.26 -10.32 21.70
CA GLY A 297 -14.54 -9.74 22.08
C GLY A 297 -14.70 -9.65 23.60
N GLY A 298 -15.37 -8.59 24.05
CA GLY A 298 -15.78 -8.46 25.44
C GLY A 298 -15.99 -7.01 25.84
N SER A 299 -17.25 -6.58 25.87
CA SER A 299 -17.63 -5.33 26.51
C SER A 299 -17.18 -5.30 27.97
N GLY A 300 -16.49 -4.23 28.34
CA GLY A 300 -16.66 -3.53 29.63
C GLY A 300 -16.51 -4.34 30.91
N GLY A 301 -15.30 -4.36 31.46
CA GLY A 301 -15.05 -4.67 32.86
C GLY A 301 -13.99 -3.73 33.42
N ALA A 302 -14.43 -2.75 34.20
CA ALA A 302 -13.59 -1.76 34.86
C ALA A 302 -12.73 -2.36 36.00
N GLY A 303 -11.62 -1.68 36.29
CA GLY A 303 -10.82 -1.81 37.53
C GLY A 303 -9.53 -2.59 37.30
N GLY A 304 -8.37 -2.18 37.79
CA GLY A 304 -8.02 -1.15 38.76
C GLY A 304 -6.60 -1.48 39.20
N SER A 305 -5.79 -0.45 39.37
CA SER A 305 -4.41 -0.49 39.85
C SER A 305 -4.23 -1.22 41.19
N GLY A 306 -3.12 -1.94 41.32
CA GLY A 306 -2.33 -1.98 42.55
C GLY A 306 -2.13 -3.33 43.23
N GLY A 307 -0.93 -3.52 43.78
CA GLY A 307 -0.75 -4.24 45.04
C GLY A 307 0.06 -5.52 44.99
N ALA A 308 1.32 -5.42 45.41
CA ALA A 308 2.17 -6.52 45.81
C ALA A 308 1.66 -7.21 47.10
N GLY A 309 2.06 -8.48 47.27
CA GLY A 309 2.29 -9.10 48.57
C GLY A 309 1.25 -10.12 49.04
N GLY A 310 1.74 -11.26 49.52
CA GLY A 310 0.96 -12.10 50.46
C GLY A 310 1.10 -13.60 50.26
N SER A 311 2.17 -14.17 50.80
CA SER A 311 2.26 -15.59 51.16
C SER A 311 1.12 -15.98 52.11
N GLY A 312 0.48 -17.13 51.89
CA GLY A 312 -0.56 -17.65 52.78
C GLY A 312 -0.80 -19.13 52.54
N ASN A 313 -0.27 -19.94 53.45
CA ASN A 313 -0.34 -21.40 53.46
C ASN A 313 -1.59 -21.86 54.24
N GLY A 314 -2.21 -22.95 53.80
CA GLY A 314 -2.96 -23.86 54.67
C GLY A 314 -4.49 -23.89 54.52
N GLY A 315 -5.04 -25.11 54.46
CA GLY A 315 -6.46 -25.36 54.77
C GLY A 315 -7.08 -26.47 53.96
N ALA A 316 -7.22 -27.64 54.56
CA ALA A 316 -7.66 -28.89 53.96
C ALA A 316 -9.20 -29.06 53.91
N GLY A 317 -9.66 -30.02 53.09
CA GLY A 317 -10.86 -30.81 53.38
C GLY A 317 -11.78 -31.03 52.18
N GLY A 318 -12.04 -32.29 51.83
CA GLY A 318 -13.25 -32.65 51.08
C GLY A 318 -13.09 -33.74 50.03
N SER A 319 -13.15 -34.98 50.49
CA SER A 319 -13.09 -36.25 49.76
C SER A 319 -14.36 -36.61 48.98
N GLY A 320 -14.18 -37.40 47.90
CA GLY A 320 -15.18 -38.24 47.22
C GLY A 320 -14.96 -38.21 45.70
N GLY A 321 -14.70 -39.28 44.95
CA GLY A 321 -14.88 -40.71 45.17
C GLY A 321 -15.64 -41.29 43.96
N GLY A 322 -14.99 -42.16 43.18
CA GLY A 322 -15.56 -42.94 42.06
C GLY A 322 -14.98 -42.51 40.70
N GLY A 323 -14.25 -43.32 39.94
CA GLY A 323 -14.24 -44.78 39.83
C GLY A 323 -14.83 -45.17 38.47
N GLY A 324 -14.00 -45.54 37.50
CA GLY A 324 -14.45 -45.94 36.17
C GLY A 324 -13.31 -46.28 35.23
N ASN A 325 -12.69 -47.43 35.47
CA ASN A 325 -11.67 -48.04 34.62
C ASN A 325 -12.36 -48.89 33.53
N GLY A 326 -11.82 -48.92 32.31
CA GLY A 326 -12.33 -49.79 31.25
C GLY A 326 -11.46 -49.72 29.99
N GLY A 327 -10.41 -50.54 29.96
CA GLY A 327 -9.53 -50.70 28.80
C GLY A 327 -10.13 -51.57 27.70
N GLY A 328 -9.49 -51.53 26.53
CA GLY A 328 -9.75 -52.44 25.42
C GLY A 328 -8.72 -52.23 24.31
N ALA A 329 -7.83 -53.22 24.15
CA ALA A 329 -6.80 -53.30 23.13
C ALA A 329 -7.29 -53.96 21.84
N GLY A 330 -6.54 -53.78 20.74
CA GLY A 330 -6.63 -54.55 19.48
C GLY A 330 -6.43 -53.64 18.26
N ALA A 331 -5.22 -53.44 17.74
CA ALA A 331 -4.42 -54.34 16.88
C ALA A 331 -4.93 -54.45 15.43
N GLY A 332 -4.07 -54.04 14.48
CA GLY A 332 -3.91 -54.71 13.19
C GLY A 332 -4.23 -53.91 11.92
N GLY A 333 -3.22 -53.78 11.04
CA GLY A 333 -3.44 -54.05 9.61
C GLY A 333 -3.04 -52.96 8.62
N ASP A 334 -1.92 -53.19 7.95
CA ASP A 334 -1.29 -52.43 6.88
C ASP A 334 -2.13 -52.18 5.60
N ALA A 335 -1.86 -51.04 4.96
CA ALA A 335 -1.58 -50.87 3.52
C ALA A 335 -1.10 -49.40 3.31
N GLY A 336 0.08 -49.08 2.78
CA GLY A 336 0.84 -49.74 1.75
C GLY A 336 0.52 -49.10 0.39
N GLY A 337 1.15 -47.97 0.06
CA GLY A 337 0.95 -47.26 -1.21
C GLY A 337 1.99 -46.16 -1.44
N ASN A 338 3.03 -46.54 -2.17
CA ASN A 338 4.31 -45.85 -2.36
C ASN A 338 4.33 -45.05 -3.69
N GLY A 339 5.14 -44.00 -3.75
CA GLY A 339 5.54 -43.27 -4.96
C GLY A 339 5.90 -41.82 -4.61
N GLY A 340 7.15 -41.41 -4.42
CA GLY A 340 8.32 -41.63 -5.28
C GLY A 340 8.55 -40.34 -6.09
N ALA A 341 9.24 -39.34 -5.54
CA ALA A 341 10.68 -39.11 -5.66
C ALA A 341 11.11 -38.47 -7.00
N GLY A 342 11.80 -37.33 -6.90
CA GLY A 342 12.51 -36.68 -7.99
C GLY A 342 13.23 -35.43 -7.50
N GLY A 343 14.44 -35.60 -6.95
CA GLY A 343 15.34 -34.52 -6.56
C GLY A 343 16.64 -34.52 -7.39
N ALA A 344 17.31 -33.36 -7.35
CA ALA A 344 18.66 -33.02 -7.82
C ALA A 344 18.89 -33.03 -9.36
N GLY A 345 19.61 -32.08 -9.97
CA GLY A 345 20.65 -31.19 -9.46
C GLY A 345 21.07 -30.11 -10.48
N PRO A 346 22.30 -29.56 -10.41
CA PRO A 346 22.61 -28.13 -10.60
C PRO A 346 23.28 -27.74 -11.93
N ASP A 347 23.58 -26.43 -12.04
CA ASP A 347 24.47 -25.70 -12.96
C ASP A 347 23.98 -25.42 -14.39
N ASP A 348 23.74 -24.14 -14.74
CA ASP A 348 24.70 -23.33 -15.53
C ASP A 348 24.11 -21.96 -15.96
N ASP A 349 25.04 -21.01 -16.13
CA ASP A 349 24.88 -19.61 -16.51
C ASP A 349 24.06 -19.36 -17.79
N GLY A 350 23.38 -18.20 -17.85
CA GLY A 350 22.95 -17.67 -19.15
C GLY A 350 21.83 -16.64 -19.12
N ASN A 351 22.20 -15.37 -18.91
CA ASN A 351 21.63 -14.18 -19.54
C ASN A 351 20.25 -14.35 -20.23
N GLY A 352 19.17 -14.22 -19.46
CA GLY A 352 17.79 -14.25 -19.93
C GLY A 352 17.11 -12.91 -19.68
N ALA A 353 16.84 -12.17 -20.75
CA ALA A 353 16.20 -10.87 -20.77
C ALA A 353 14.98 -10.76 -19.83
N VAL A 354 15.08 -9.85 -18.85
CA VAL A 354 13.97 -9.42 -18.00
C VAL A 354 12.95 -8.71 -18.90
N ARG A 355 11.92 -9.46 -19.31
CA ARG A 355 10.74 -8.87 -19.95
C ARG A 355 9.89 -8.19 -18.87
N GLY A 356 9.85 -6.87 -18.94
CA GLY A 356 8.71 -6.03 -18.57
C GLY A 356 8.28 -6.06 -17.09
N VAL A 357 9.05 -5.41 -16.23
CA VAL A 357 8.51 -4.91 -14.95
C VAL A 357 7.67 -3.67 -15.29
N ILE A 358 6.35 -3.84 -15.41
CA ILE A 358 5.40 -2.72 -15.43
C ILE A 358 5.35 -2.18 -14.00
N THR A 359 5.90 -0.99 -13.81
CA THR A 359 5.83 -0.25 -12.55
C THR A 359 4.43 0.34 -12.38
N CYS A 360 3.77 0.08 -11.26
CA CYS A 360 2.56 0.78 -10.84
C CYS A 360 2.88 2.27 -10.63
N GLN A 361 2.72 3.11 -11.65
CA GLN A 361 2.62 4.55 -11.44
C GLN A 361 1.15 4.91 -11.23
N CYS A 362 0.65 4.68 -10.02
CA CYS A 362 -0.48 5.44 -9.53
C CYS A 362 -0.05 6.90 -9.52
N ARG A 363 -0.50 7.66 -10.52
CA ARG A 363 -0.36 9.11 -10.56
C ARG A 363 -1.31 9.67 -9.50
N ALA A 364 -0.91 9.57 -8.24
CA ALA A 364 -1.55 10.25 -7.14
C ALA A 364 -1.69 11.72 -7.56
N ALA A 365 -2.87 12.30 -7.31
CA ALA A 365 -3.21 13.67 -7.68
C ALA A 365 -2.24 14.67 -7.03
N GLY A 366 -1.09 14.87 -7.66
CA GLY A 366 -0.17 15.96 -7.40
C GLY A 366 -0.71 17.21 -8.08
N THR A 367 -0.76 18.30 -7.33
CA THR A 367 -0.98 19.65 -7.84
C THR A 367 -0.12 19.87 -9.08
N HIS A 368 -0.74 20.36 -10.16
CA HIS A 368 -0.14 20.70 -11.44
C HIS A 368 1.24 21.35 -11.28
N GLU A 369 2.31 20.64 -11.67
CA GLU A 369 3.59 21.26 -11.99
C GLU A 369 3.57 21.66 -13.47
N THR A 370 3.54 22.97 -13.69
CA THR A 370 3.88 23.57 -14.98
C THR A 370 5.35 23.37 -15.25
N ILE A 371 5.69 22.53 -16.23
CA ILE A 371 7.04 22.47 -16.81
C ILE A 371 7.24 23.73 -17.68
N PRO A 372 8.26 24.57 -17.45
CA PRO A 372 8.58 25.64 -18.38
C PRO A 372 9.19 25.05 -19.66
N GLY A 373 8.57 25.36 -20.78
CA GLY A 373 8.96 24.91 -22.11
C GLY A 373 10.38 25.35 -22.48
N TRP A 374 11.11 24.41 -23.07
CA TRP A 374 12.35 24.66 -23.79
C TRP A 374 12.07 25.53 -25.01
N LEU A 375 12.43 26.81 -24.92
CA LEU A 375 12.53 27.71 -26.06
C LEU A 375 13.80 27.39 -26.83
N GLY A 376 13.62 26.84 -28.04
CA GLY A 376 14.69 26.64 -29.01
C GLY A 376 15.33 27.96 -29.41
N LEU A 377 16.66 27.96 -29.37
CA LEU A 377 17.54 28.94 -29.99
C LEU A 377 17.24 29.05 -31.50
N ALA A 378 16.77 30.21 -31.93
CA ALA A 378 16.84 30.64 -33.33
C ALA A 378 17.71 31.90 -33.41
N THR A 379 18.90 31.70 -33.97
CA THR A 379 19.95 32.69 -34.22
C THR A 379 19.48 33.70 -35.27
N ILE A 380 19.56 34.99 -34.93
CA ILE A 380 19.42 36.09 -35.88
C ILE A 380 20.74 36.25 -36.64
N ALA A 381 20.74 35.95 -37.94
CA ALA A 381 21.74 36.42 -38.87
C ALA A 381 21.06 37.32 -39.91
N ALA A 382 21.37 38.61 -39.83
CA ALA A 382 21.03 39.59 -40.85
C ALA A 382 21.91 39.40 -42.09
N LEU A 383 21.34 39.64 -43.28
CA LEU A 383 21.99 40.31 -44.40
C LEU A 383 20.92 40.53 -45.50
N GLY A 384 20.81 41.78 -45.95
CA GLY A 384 19.75 42.22 -46.85
C GLY A 384 20.08 42.14 -48.33
N GLY A 385 19.28 42.88 -49.10
CA GLY A 385 19.68 43.45 -50.38
C GLY A 385 19.23 42.71 -51.64
N LEU A 386 18.18 43.26 -52.26
CA LEU A 386 18.03 43.50 -53.71
C LEU A 386 18.09 42.30 -54.68
N GLY A 387 17.06 42.18 -55.53
CA GLY A 387 17.29 41.66 -56.89
C GLY A 387 16.12 41.00 -57.63
N ALA A 388 15.35 41.82 -58.34
CA ALA A 388 14.84 41.58 -59.70
C ALA A 388 13.98 40.33 -60.06
N ARG A 389 12.73 40.63 -60.44
CA ARG A 389 12.05 40.26 -61.71
C ARG A 389 12.59 39.04 -62.49
N ARG A 390 11.75 38.01 -62.68
CA ARG A 390 11.05 37.74 -63.98
C ARG A 390 10.26 36.42 -63.99
N ARG A 391 9.04 36.55 -64.54
CA ARG A 391 8.38 35.71 -65.57
C ARG A 391 7.49 34.53 -65.18
N ARG A 392 6.29 34.61 -65.81
CA ARG A 392 5.37 33.56 -66.30
C ARG A 392 4.54 32.92 -65.18
N ARG A 393 3.21 32.93 -65.20
CA ARG A 393 2.18 33.24 -66.20
C ARG A 393 1.00 33.91 -65.50
#